data_AF-A0A4R6JYF2-F1
#
_entry.id   AF-A0A4R6JYF2-F1
#
_cell.length_a   1.000
_cell.length_b   1.000
_cell.length_c   1.000
_cell.angle_alpha   90.00
_cell.angle_beta   90.00
_cell.angle_gamma   90.00
#
_symmetry.space_group_name_H-M   'P 1'
#
loop_
_entity.id
_entity.type
_entity.pdbx_description
1 polymer ?
#
loop_
_entity_poly.entity_id
_entity_poly.type
_entity_poly.pdbx_seq_one_letter_code
_entity_poly.pdbx_strand_id
1 'polypeptide(L)'
;MNTSTAIAASTIESAALLGAVADPVRWRLLTHLADGRTRCVCDLQPVAAVAPNLLSYHLKVLREAGLVRARRRGRWVDYTIADNAAARLQAALPTFPGRPR
;
A
#
# COMPACT_ATOMS: atom_id res chain seq x y z
N MET A 1 28.12 -3.79 -14.34
CA MET A 1 26.93 -3.45 -13.53
C MET A 1 27.13 -4.12 -12.19
N ASN A 2 27.42 -3.34 -11.16
CA ASN A 2 28.00 -3.80 -9.90
C ASN A 2 26.92 -4.15 -8.85
N THR A 3 27.15 -5.22 -8.13
CA THR A 3 26.25 -5.79 -7.11
C THR A 3 25.98 -4.81 -5.95
N SER A 4 26.89 -3.87 -5.66
CA SER A 4 26.71 -2.86 -4.60
C SER A 4 25.58 -1.86 -4.86
N THR A 5 25.31 -1.49 -6.11
CA THR A 5 24.24 -0.53 -6.43
C THR A 5 22.86 -1.19 -6.38
N ALA A 6 22.77 -2.49 -6.67
CA ALA A 6 21.53 -3.25 -6.64
C ALA A 6 20.98 -3.44 -5.20
N ILE A 7 21.86 -3.72 -4.23
CA ILE A 7 21.47 -3.93 -2.82
C ILE A 7 20.99 -2.62 -2.17
N ALA A 8 21.61 -1.48 -2.51
CA ALA A 8 21.17 -0.17 -2.04
C ALA A 8 19.80 0.21 -2.63
N ALA A 9 19.59 -0.03 -3.93
CA ALA A 9 18.32 0.25 -4.60
C ALA A 9 17.17 -0.58 -4.02
N SER A 10 17.37 -1.88 -3.77
CA SER A 10 16.33 -2.74 -3.17
C SER A 10 16.01 -2.34 -1.73
N THR A 11 17.00 -1.91 -0.96
CA THR A 11 16.78 -1.43 0.42
C THR A 11 15.95 -0.14 0.44
N ILE A 12 16.24 0.80 -0.46
CA ILE A 12 15.49 2.05 -0.59
C ILE A 12 14.04 1.77 -1.01
N GLU A 13 13.82 0.86 -1.96
CA GLU A 13 12.46 0.48 -2.39
C GLU A 13 11.67 -0.17 -1.24
N SER A 14 12.28 -1.12 -0.53
CA SER A 14 11.65 -1.77 0.63
C SER A 14 11.31 -0.76 1.73
N ALA A 15 12.24 0.13 2.07
CA ALA A 15 12.01 1.17 3.09
C ALA A 15 10.91 2.14 2.66
N ALA A 16 10.87 2.53 1.37
CA ALA A 16 9.82 3.40 0.84
C ALA A 16 8.45 2.71 0.87
N LEU A 17 8.37 1.43 0.51
CA LEU A 17 7.12 0.65 0.58
C LEU A 17 6.64 0.53 2.03
N LEU A 18 7.52 0.15 2.95
CA LEU A 18 7.18 0.04 4.37
C LEU A 18 6.78 1.40 4.96
N GLY A 19 7.46 2.48 4.57
CA GLY A 19 7.09 3.86 4.95
C GLY A 19 5.74 4.30 4.40
N ALA A 20 5.38 3.86 3.18
CA ALA A 20 4.04 4.05 2.64
C ALA A 20 2.97 3.32 3.47
N VAL A 21 3.29 2.21 4.12
CA VAL A 21 2.32 1.46 4.94
C VAL A 21 2.29 1.91 6.40
N ALA A 22 3.38 2.48 6.92
CA ALA A 22 3.52 2.90 8.32
C ALA A 22 2.64 4.08 8.77
N ASP A 23 1.83 4.67 7.88
CA ASP A 23 0.89 5.72 8.22
C ASP A 23 -0.45 5.11 8.73
N PRO A 24 -1.00 5.58 9.87
CA PRO A 24 -2.21 5.00 10.45
C PRO A 24 -3.45 5.04 9.55
N VAL A 25 -3.59 6.07 8.72
CA VAL A 25 -4.73 6.18 7.78
C VAL A 25 -4.58 5.16 6.66
N ARG A 26 -3.38 5.08 6.08
CA ARG A 26 -3.06 4.09 5.04
C ARG A 26 -3.19 2.66 5.55
N TRP A 27 -2.74 2.38 6.77
CA TRP A 27 -2.92 1.06 7.40
C TRP A 27 -4.40 0.68 7.53
N ARG A 28 -5.25 1.60 7.98
CA ARG A 28 -6.71 1.36 8.10
C ARG A 28 -7.36 1.12 6.74
N LEU A 29 -7.01 1.92 5.73
CA LEU A 29 -7.50 1.73 4.37
C LEU A 29 -7.11 0.35 3.80
N LEU A 30 -5.84 -0.05 3.97
CA LEU A 30 -5.36 -1.36 3.53
C LEU A 30 -6.08 -2.49 4.27
N THR A 31 -6.22 -2.39 5.58
CA THR A 31 -6.95 -3.38 6.40
C THR A 31 -8.40 -3.51 5.94
N HIS A 32 -9.05 -2.39 5.64
CA HIS A 32 -10.43 -2.40 5.16
C HIS A 32 -10.56 -3.01 3.76
N LEU A 33 -9.59 -2.77 2.87
CA LEU A 33 -9.56 -3.32 1.51
C LEU A 33 -9.04 -4.77 1.44
N ALA A 34 -8.51 -5.32 2.55
CA ALA A 34 -7.86 -6.63 2.58
C ALA A 34 -8.81 -7.81 2.28
N ASP A 35 -10.12 -7.60 2.35
CA ASP A 35 -11.13 -8.59 1.94
C ASP A 35 -11.28 -8.73 0.41
N GLY A 36 -10.51 -7.98 -0.37
CA GLY A 36 -10.51 -8.03 -1.82
C GLY A 36 -11.69 -7.29 -2.48
N ARG A 37 -12.60 -6.69 -1.70
CA ARG A 37 -13.77 -6.01 -2.25
C ARG A 37 -13.41 -4.63 -2.78
N THR A 38 -13.90 -4.33 -3.98
CA THR A 38 -13.84 -3.02 -4.62
C THR A 38 -14.75 -2.03 -3.89
N ARG A 39 -14.23 -0.85 -3.55
CA ARG A 39 -14.96 0.19 -2.80
C ARG A 39 -14.82 1.56 -3.44
N CYS A 40 -15.88 2.36 -3.40
CA CYS A 40 -15.84 3.75 -3.83
C CYS A 40 -15.03 4.61 -2.84
N VAL A 41 -14.45 5.72 -3.30
CA VAL A 41 -13.87 6.74 -2.41
C VAL A 41 -14.84 7.20 -1.31
N CYS A 42 -16.14 7.24 -1.64
CA CYS A 42 -17.22 7.58 -0.74
C CYS A 42 -17.38 6.59 0.42
N ASP A 43 -17.16 5.29 0.17
CA ASP A 43 -17.18 4.25 1.21
C ASP A 43 -15.91 4.28 2.07
N LEU A 44 -14.78 4.73 1.50
CA LEU A 44 -13.48 4.79 2.19
C LEU A 44 -13.34 6.02 3.09
N GLN A 45 -14.07 7.09 2.80
CA GLN A 45 -14.03 8.33 3.57
C GLN A 45 -14.36 8.17 5.06
N PRO A 46 -15.45 7.49 5.48
CA PRO A 46 -15.73 7.27 6.89
C PRO A 46 -14.65 6.39 7.57
N VAL A 47 -14.07 5.43 6.85
CA VAL A 47 -12.99 4.57 7.37
C VAL A 47 -11.71 5.37 7.60
N ALA A 48 -11.42 6.32 6.72
CA ALA A 48 -10.23 7.16 6.75
C ALA A 48 -10.31 8.31 7.75
N ALA A 49 -11.51 8.73 8.19
CA ALA A 49 -11.71 9.74 9.22
C ALA A 49 -10.86 11.02 9.02
N VAL A 50 -10.60 11.39 7.76
CA VAL A 50 -9.82 12.56 7.35
C VAL A 50 -10.58 13.36 6.29
N ALA A 51 -10.13 14.59 6.04
CA ALA A 51 -10.68 15.42 4.98
C ALA A 51 -10.53 14.75 3.58
N PRO A 52 -11.48 14.98 2.65
CA PRO A 52 -11.46 14.37 1.30
C PRO A 52 -10.17 14.59 0.49
N ASN A 53 -9.59 15.79 0.58
CA ASN A 53 -8.34 16.12 -0.11
C ASN A 53 -7.17 15.26 0.41
N LEU A 54 -7.14 15.03 1.73
CA LEU A 54 -6.11 14.23 2.37
C LEU A 54 -6.31 12.73 2.07
N LEU A 55 -7.55 12.25 2.03
CA LEU A 55 -7.86 10.88 1.60
C LEU A 55 -7.33 10.61 0.18
N SER A 56 -7.56 11.52 -0.76
CA SER A 56 -7.08 11.39 -2.13
C SER A 56 -5.55 11.29 -2.20
N TYR A 57 -4.85 12.04 -1.34
CA TYR A 57 -3.40 11.92 -1.19
C TYR A 57 -2.98 10.54 -0.67
N HIS A 58 -3.58 10.03 0.39
CA HIS A 58 -3.26 8.69 0.92
C HIS A 58 -3.51 7.58 -0.12
N LEU A 59 -4.63 7.65 -0.85
CA LEU A 59 -4.94 6.69 -1.92
C LEU A 59 -3.97 6.78 -3.10
N LYS A 60 -3.52 7.99 -3.45
CA LYS A 60 -2.47 8.18 -4.46
C LYS A 60 -1.16 7.52 -4.03
N VAL A 61 -0.71 7.76 -2.79
CA VAL A 61 0.52 7.14 -2.24
C VAL A 61 0.42 5.62 -2.24
N LEU A 62 -0.70 5.05 -1.80
CA LEU A 62 -0.92 3.59 -1.82
C LEU A 62 -0.91 3.01 -3.24
N ARG A 63 -1.44 3.75 -4.21
CA ARG A 63 -1.44 3.35 -5.62
C ARG A 63 -0.04 3.41 -6.22
N GLU A 64 0.73 4.45 -5.93
CA GLU A 64 2.13 4.59 -6.37
C GLU A 64 3.03 3.52 -5.74
N ALA A 65 2.75 3.11 -4.51
CA ALA A 65 3.39 1.97 -3.85
C ALA A 65 2.98 0.60 -4.43
N GLY A 66 1.99 0.57 -5.33
CA GLY A 66 1.49 -0.66 -5.96
C GLY A 66 0.66 -1.55 -5.03
N LEU A 67 0.14 -0.99 -3.93
CA LEU A 67 -0.63 -1.75 -2.93
C LEU A 67 -2.13 -1.78 -3.23
N VAL A 68 -2.63 -0.76 -3.96
CA VAL A 68 -4.02 -0.69 -4.39
C VAL A 68 -4.11 -0.42 -5.87
N ARG A 69 -5.21 -0.87 -6.48
CA ARG A 69 -5.60 -0.55 -7.85
C ARG A 69 -6.76 0.42 -7.83
N ALA A 70 -6.81 1.28 -8.83
CA ALA A 70 -7.86 2.27 -9.00
C ALA A 70 -8.55 2.04 -10.35
N ARG A 71 -9.88 2.00 -10.35
CA ARG A 71 -10.69 1.91 -11.57
C ARG A 71 -11.68 3.06 -11.60
N ARG A 72 -11.67 3.82 -12.70
CA ARG A 72 -12.62 4.92 -12.88
C ARG A 72 -13.98 4.36 -13.30
N ARG A 73 -15.04 4.77 -12.61
CA ARG A 73 -16.45 4.46 -12.87
C ARG A 73 -17.23 5.77 -13.04
N GLY A 74 -17.20 6.31 -14.26
CA GLY A 74 -17.76 7.62 -14.57
C GLY A 74 -17.03 8.76 -13.86
N ARG A 75 -17.72 9.46 -12.96
CA ARG A 75 -17.15 10.53 -12.11
C ARG A 75 -16.42 9.97 -10.88
N TRP A 76 -16.68 8.73 -10.49
CA TRP A 76 -16.13 8.11 -9.28
C TRP A 76 -14.89 7.27 -9.60
N VAL A 77 -14.07 7.05 -8.59
CA VAL A 77 -12.93 6.12 -8.65
C VAL A 77 -13.13 5.09 -7.55
N ASP A 78 -13.14 3.84 -7.96
CA ASP A 78 -13.22 2.69 -7.07
C ASP A 78 -11.81 2.13 -6.84
N TYR A 79 -11.55 1.66 -5.62
CA TYR A 79 -10.27 1.11 -5.19
C TYR A 79 -10.43 -0.33 -4.73
N THR A 80 -9.42 -1.14 -5.04
CA THR A 80 -9.32 -2.55 -4.64
C THR A 80 -7.88 -2.82 -4.20
N ILE A 81 -7.68 -3.75 -3.27
CA ILE A 81 -6.32 -4.23 -2.96
C ILE A 81 -5.68 -4.82 -4.23
N ALA A 82 -4.38 -4.62 -4.42
CA ALA A 82 -3.66 -5.26 -5.52
C ALA A 82 -3.43 -6.75 -5.18
N ASP A 83 -3.59 -7.64 -6.16
CA ASP A 83 -3.45 -9.10 -5.95
C ASP A 83 -2.08 -9.50 -5.37
N ASN A 84 -1.03 -8.74 -5.71
CA ASN A 84 0.33 -8.97 -5.23
C ASN A 84 0.71 -8.11 -4.01
N ALA A 85 -0.22 -7.36 -3.40
CA ALA A 85 0.09 -6.48 -2.28
C ALA A 85 0.72 -7.23 -1.10
N ALA A 86 0.17 -8.39 -0.73
CA ALA A 86 0.71 -9.22 0.35
C ALA A 86 2.14 -9.72 0.04
N ALA A 87 2.36 -10.23 -1.18
CA ALA A 87 3.67 -10.68 -1.61
C ALA A 87 4.70 -9.54 -1.64
N ARG A 88 4.30 -8.34 -2.09
CA ARG A 88 5.17 -7.15 -2.07
C ARG A 88 5.56 -6.75 -0.65
N LEU A 89 4.60 -6.74 0.28
CA LEU A 89 4.89 -6.41 1.68
C LEU A 89 5.80 -7.43 2.33
N GLN A 90 5.57 -8.73 2.09
CA GLN A 90 6.44 -9.80 2.57
C GLN A 90 7.86 -9.67 2.01
N ALA A 91 8.00 -9.40 0.71
CA ALA A 91 9.30 -9.25 0.06
C ALA A 91 10.08 -8.01 0.55
N ALA A 92 9.39 -6.98 1.04
CA ALA A 92 10.03 -5.79 1.58
C ALA A 92 10.56 -5.97 3.01
N LEU A 93 10.09 -7.00 3.74
CA LEU A 93 10.60 -7.29 5.07
C LEU A 93 12.02 -7.86 5.00
N PRO A 94 12.92 -7.44 5.91
CA PRO A 94 14.22 -8.10 6.03
C PRO A 94 14.03 -9.56 6.45
N THR A 95 14.89 -10.43 5.95
CA THR A 95 14.92 -11.83 6.39
C THR A 95 15.59 -11.89 7.75
N PHE A 96 14.86 -12.36 8.76
CA PHE A 96 15.43 -12.64 10.07
C PHE A 96 15.82 -14.11 10.14
N PRO A 97 16.99 -14.45 10.73
CA PRO A 97 17.30 -15.84 11.02
C PRO A 97 16.21 -16.42 11.91
N GLY A 98 15.63 -17.55 11.50
CA GLY A 98 14.60 -18.24 12.29
C GLY A 98 15.14 -18.57 13.67
N ARG A 99 14.33 -18.35 14.71
CA ARG A 99 14.65 -18.84 16.05
C ARG A 99 14.73 -20.37 15.97
N PRO A 100 15.79 -21.02 16.48
CA PRO A 100 15.77 -22.46 16.62
C PRO A 100 14.58 -22.84 17.51
N ARG A 101 13.80 -23.83 17.05
CA ARG A 101 12.69 -24.40 17.80
C ARG A 101 13.18 -25.16 19.02
#